data_AF-A0A0F9U3B0-F1
#
_entry.id   AF-A0A0F9U3B0-F1
#
_cell.length_a   1.000
_cell.length_b   1.000
_cell.length_c   1.000
_cell.angle_alpha   90.00
_cell.angle_beta   90.00
_cell.angle_gamma   90.00
#
_symmetry.space_group_name_H-M   'P 1'
#
loop_
_entity.id
_entity.type
_entity.pdbx_description
1 polymer ?
#
loop_
_entity_poly.entity_id
_entity_poly.type
_entity_poly.pdbx_seq_one_letter_code
_entity_poly.pdbx_strand_id
1 'polypeptide(L)'
;MASHLKRFLVLALLCLAPFAHADLQRLQDIHEYRSEGYLAGTYLLIDNNLFERVREPGNREAYNTALDNMDQLLRKMGNPTELRSSYDEFLGLIRRLEGQPAEEAHYNLATVNQIMMAHAVADKAAAAAYEPLAEGAPEKLLTLHQQSLDINQILLLYQNSMFSSIGVFFVETNEGMFDQMNTRITERSAELRTLFPDMTETLNQLDQQYNFIKPRLLNHRSDWVPTIAAFYLLRNTDTLDNLSREQVRNAS
;
A
#
# COMPACT_ATOMS: atom_id res chain seq x y z
N MET A 1 53.28 0.50 -4.84
CA MET A 1 52.18 -0.40 -5.25
C MET A 1 50.98 -0.39 -4.30
N ALA A 2 51.17 -0.57 -2.98
CA ALA A 2 50.07 -0.63 -2.01
C ALA A 2 49.15 0.62 -1.96
N SER A 3 49.66 1.83 -2.22
CA SER A 3 48.84 3.05 -2.20
C SER A 3 48.01 3.25 -3.49
N HIS A 4 48.48 2.74 -4.63
CA HIS A 4 47.71 2.78 -5.88
C HIS A 4 46.58 1.77 -5.88
N LEU A 5 46.80 0.59 -5.27
CA LEU A 5 45.77 -0.42 -5.07
C LEU A 5 44.65 0.10 -4.15
N LYS A 6 45.00 0.76 -3.03
CA LYS A 6 44.01 1.42 -2.14
C LYS A 6 43.23 2.52 -2.85
N ARG A 7 43.88 3.35 -3.65
CA ARG A 7 43.21 4.42 -4.43
C ARG A 7 42.27 3.86 -5.50
N PHE A 8 42.66 2.79 -6.20
CA PHE A 8 41.79 2.10 -7.15
C PHE A 8 40.58 1.47 -6.47
N LEU A 9 40.76 0.87 -5.30
CA LEU A 9 39.67 0.26 -4.52
C LEU A 9 38.66 1.31 -4.03
N VAL A 10 39.16 2.47 -3.56
CA VAL A 10 38.30 3.61 -3.18
C VAL A 10 37.56 4.18 -4.38
N LEU A 11 38.22 4.30 -5.54
CA LEU A 11 37.57 4.77 -6.77
C LEU A 11 36.47 3.79 -7.24
N ALA A 12 36.75 2.49 -7.20
CA ALA A 12 35.79 1.45 -7.55
C ALA A 12 34.58 1.44 -6.60
N LEU A 13 34.79 1.61 -5.29
CA LEU A 13 33.71 1.74 -4.30
C LEU A 13 32.87 3.00 -4.51
N LEU A 14 33.50 4.13 -4.85
CA LEU A 14 32.79 5.38 -5.19
C LEU A 14 31.96 5.26 -6.47
N CYS A 15 32.40 4.45 -7.44
CA CYS A 15 31.61 4.17 -8.64
C CYS A 15 30.40 3.25 -8.38
N LEU A 16 30.38 2.47 -7.29
CA LEU A 16 29.31 1.52 -6.97
C LEU A 16 28.21 2.12 -6.07
N ALA A 17 28.52 3.14 -5.26
CA ALA A 17 27.55 3.80 -4.38
C ALA A 17 26.27 4.32 -5.10
N PRO A 18 26.34 4.91 -6.31
CA PRO A 18 25.14 5.38 -7.02
C PRO A 18 24.17 4.27 -7.41
N PHE A 19 24.67 3.05 -7.65
CA PHE A 19 23.84 1.91 -8.04
C PHE A 19 23.03 1.37 -6.87
N ALA A 20 23.66 1.22 -5.69
CA ALA A 20 22.96 0.81 -4.48
C ALA A 20 21.84 1.79 -4.08
N HIS A 21 22.08 3.10 -4.24
CA HIS A 21 21.06 4.11 -3.98
C HIS A 21 19.90 4.05 -4.98
N ALA A 22 20.20 3.87 -6.28
CA ALA A 22 19.18 3.72 -7.31
C ALA A 22 18.25 2.51 -7.06
N ASP A 23 18.81 1.40 -6.55
CA ASP A 23 18.02 0.22 -6.21
C ASP A 23 17.09 0.46 -5.02
N LEU A 24 17.55 1.17 -3.97
CA LEU A 24 16.69 1.54 -2.83
C LEU A 24 15.59 2.53 -3.21
N GLN A 25 15.89 3.52 -4.04
CA GLN A 25 14.86 4.44 -4.53
C GLN A 25 13.82 3.71 -5.39
N ARG A 26 14.26 2.78 -6.24
CA ARG A 26 13.34 1.97 -7.05
C ARG A 26 12.49 1.04 -6.18
N LEU A 27 13.07 0.44 -5.15
CA LEU A 27 12.34 -0.37 -4.15
C LEU A 27 11.26 0.46 -3.45
N GLN A 28 11.59 1.68 -3.03
CA GLN A 28 10.65 2.64 -2.43
C GLN A 28 9.53 3.01 -3.41
N ASP A 29 9.85 3.34 -4.67
CA ASP A 29 8.86 3.73 -5.67
C ASP A 29 7.86 2.59 -5.95
N ILE A 30 8.32 1.33 -5.96
CA ILE A 30 7.44 0.16 -6.11
C ILE A 30 6.57 -0.02 -4.86
N HIS A 31 7.12 0.15 -3.66
CA HIS A 31 6.33 0.10 -2.42
C HIS A 31 5.22 1.16 -2.40
N GLU A 32 5.55 2.40 -2.73
CA GLU A 32 4.56 3.49 -2.82
C GLU A 32 3.48 3.19 -3.88
N TYR A 33 3.87 2.62 -5.02
CA TYR A 33 2.91 2.23 -6.06
C TYR A 33 1.90 1.20 -5.53
N ARG A 34 2.35 0.25 -4.71
CA ARG A 34 1.46 -0.72 -4.05
C ARG A 34 0.56 -0.04 -3.02
N SER A 35 1.13 0.81 -2.16
CA SER A 35 0.39 1.57 -1.13
C SER A 35 -0.74 2.39 -1.77
N GLU A 36 -0.44 3.12 -2.84
CA GLU A 36 -1.42 3.90 -3.61
C GLU A 36 -2.49 3.04 -4.27
N GLY A 37 -2.13 1.85 -4.77
CA GLY A 37 -3.10 0.87 -5.29
C GLY A 37 -4.11 0.43 -4.22
N TYR A 38 -3.65 0.15 -3.00
CA TYR A 38 -4.54 -0.17 -1.87
C TYR A 38 -5.40 1.03 -1.45
N LEU A 39 -4.86 2.25 -1.46
CA LEU A 39 -5.60 3.48 -1.18
C LEU A 39 -6.72 3.68 -2.22
N ALA A 40 -6.41 3.51 -3.51
CA ALA A 40 -7.37 3.57 -4.59
C ALA A 40 -8.51 2.55 -4.40
N GLY A 41 -8.16 1.28 -4.17
CA GLY A 41 -9.14 0.21 -3.92
C GLY A 41 -10.01 0.48 -2.68
N THR A 42 -9.42 0.99 -1.60
CA THR A 42 -10.12 1.32 -0.36
C THR A 42 -11.19 2.37 -0.59
N TYR A 43 -10.81 3.53 -1.16
CA TYR A 43 -11.76 4.62 -1.39
C TYR A 43 -12.76 4.32 -2.50
N LEU A 44 -12.40 3.49 -3.48
CA LEU A 44 -13.35 2.99 -4.47
C LEU A 44 -14.47 2.17 -3.81
N LEU A 45 -14.13 1.27 -2.88
CA LEU A 45 -15.14 0.52 -2.13
C LEU A 45 -16.01 1.44 -1.27
N ILE A 46 -15.42 2.44 -0.61
CA ILE A 46 -16.19 3.40 0.18
C ILE A 46 -17.14 4.22 -0.73
N ASP A 47 -16.69 4.74 -1.88
CA ASP A 47 -17.53 5.51 -2.81
C ASP A 47 -18.69 4.68 -3.42
N ASN A 48 -18.52 3.35 -3.50
CA ASN A 48 -19.51 2.43 -4.06
C ASN A 48 -20.25 1.62 -2.98
N ASN A 49 -20.12 2.02 -1.73
CA ASN A 49 -20.83 1.44 -0.61
C ASN A 49 -22.34 1.73 -0.70
N LEU A 50 -23.15 0.67 -0.78
CA LEU A 50 -24.61 0.78 -0.89
C LEU A 50 -25.31 1.06 0.45
N PHE A 51 -24.60 0.91 1.57
CA PHE A 51 -25.14 1.20 2.90
C PHE A 51 -25.09 2.69 3.24
N GLU A 52 -24.22 3.45 2.57
CA GLU A 52 -24.17 4.90 2.69
C GLU A 52 -25.13 5.55 1.71
N ARG A 53 -26.14 6.26 2.23
CA ARG A 53 -27.18 6.92 1.42
C ARG A 53 -26.68 8.16 0.69
N VAL A 54 -25.53 8.72 1.10
CA VAL A 54 -24.95 9.94 0.55
C VAL A 54 -23.51 9.62 0.17
N ARG A 55 -23.18 9.74 -1.11
CA ARG A 55 -21.78 9.67 -1.56
C ARG A 55 -21.06 10.93 -1.14
N GLU A 56 -19.95 10.77 -0.43
CA GLU A 56 -19.05 11.87 -0.14
C GLU A 56 -18.11 12.09 -1.34
N PRO A 57 -18.16 13.26 -2.01
CA PRO A 57 -17.32 13.51 -3.19
C PRO A 57 -15.82 13.32 -2.94
N GLY A 58 -15.37 13.50 -1.69
CA GLY A 58 -13.98 13.30 -1.27
C GLY A 58 -13.46 11.89 -1.47
N ASN A 59 -14.31 10.85 -1.44
CA ASN A 59 -13.88 9.47 -1.68
C ASN A 59 -13.45 9.27 -3.14
N ARG A 60 -14.22 9.84 -4.07
CA ARG A 60 -13.88 9.82 -5.50
C ARG A 60 -12.61 10.59 -5.81
N GLU A 61 -12.45 11.76 -5.20
CA GLU A 61 -11.23 12.56 -5.32
C GLU A 61 -10.01 11.80 -4.78
N ALA A 62 -10.16 11.12 -3.64
CA ALA A 62 -9.09 10.36 -3.01
C ALA A 62 -8.59 9.20 -3.89
N TYR A 63 -9.48 8.33 -4.41
CA TYR A 63 -9.00 7.22 -5.26
C TYR A 63 -8.47 7.73 -6.61
N ASN A 64 -8.97 8.84 -7.15
CA ASN A 64 -8.43 9.42 -8.38
C ASN A 64 -7.03 10.00 -8.17
N THR A 65 -6.79 10.68 -7.04
CA THR A 65 -5.48 11.17 -6.65
C THR A 65 -4.48 10.01 -6.52
N ALA A 66 -4.90 8.90 -5.91
CA ALA A 66 -4.09 7.70 -5.78
C ALA A 66 -3.68 7.12 -7.15
N LEU A 67 -4.64 7.03 -8.09
CA LEU A 67 -4.38 6.58 -9.46
C LEU A 67 -3.41 7.50 -10.20
N ASP A 68 -3.49 8.81 -9.98
CA ASP A 68 -2.55 9.77 -10.56
C ASP A 68 -1.15 9.62 -9.96
N ASN A 69 -1.04 9.38 -8.65
CA ASN A 69 0.24 9.09 -7.98
C ASN A 69 0.86 7.79 -8.50
N MET A 70 0.06 6.74 -8.72
CA MET A 70 0.52 5.50 -9.36
C MET A 70 1.09 5.76 -10.77
N ASP A 71 0.43 6.56 -11.62
CA ASP A 71 0.95 6.91 -12.95
C ASP A 71 2.27 7.70 -12.86
N GLN A 72 2.38 8.62 -11.91
CA GLN A 72 3.63 9.35 -11.67
C GLN A 72 4.78 8.42 -11.26
N LEU A 73 4.53 7.45 -10.39
CA LEU A 73 5.50 6.44 -9.97
C LEU A 73 5.92 5.54 -11.14
N LEU A 74 4.98 5.11 -11.98
CA LEU A 74 5.29 4.37 -13.20
C LEU A 74 6.24 5.15 -14.11
N ARG A 75 5.99 6.45 -14.32
CA ARG A 75 6.87 7.31 -15.12
C ARG A 75 8.25 7.44 -14.51
N LYS A 76 8.37 7.60 -13.18
CA LYS A 76 9.66 7.65 -12.47
C LYS A 76 10.46 6.35 -12.66
N MET A 77 9.78 5.21 -12.63
CA MET A 77 10.38 3.88 -12.86
C MET A 77 10.67 3.57 -14.34
N GLY A 78 10.40 4.50 -15.27
CA GLY A 78 10.63 4.30 -16.71
C GLY A 78 9.54 3.51 -17.44
N ASN A 79 8.33 3.46 -16.88
CA ASN A 79 7.16 2.73 -17.39
C ASN A 79 7.43 1.24 -17.67
N PRO A 80 7.81 0.45 -16.65
CA PRO A 80 8.01 -0.99 -16.82
C PRO A 80 6.74 -1.65 -17.34
N THR A 81 6.87 -2.43 -18.43
CA THR A 81 5.74 -2.94 -19.21
C THR A 81 4.73 -3.73 -18.38
N GLU A 82 5.18 -4.61 -17.47
CA GLU A 82 4.25 -5.41 -16.66
C GLU A 82 3.42 -4.54 -15.69
N LEU A 83 4.05 -3.58 -15.01
CA LEU A 83 3.33 -2.68 -14.09
C LEU A 83 2.42 -1.74 -14.86
N ARG A 84 2.88 -1.21 -16.01
CA ARG A 84 2.08 -0.31 -16.84
C ARG A 84 0.82 -0.98 -17.36
N SER A 85 0.94 -2.20 -17.89
CA SER A 85 -0.19 -2.93 -18.48
C SER A 85 -1.26 -3.24 -17.44
N SER A 86 -0.85 -3.69 -16.25
CA SER A 86 -1.78 -3.98 -15.15
C SER A 86 -2.43 -2.72 -14.57
N TYR A 87 -1.69 -1.61 -14.47
CA TYR A 87 -2.24 -0.29 -14.12
C TYR A 87 -3.29 0.18 -15.13
N ASP A 88 -2.99 0.13 -16.44
CA ASP A 88 -3.90 0.61 -17.48
C ASP A 88 -5.22 -0.20 -17.51
N GLU A 89 -5.17 -1.51 -17.21
CA GLU A 89 -6.36 -2.34 -17.03
C GLU A 89 -7.18 -1.93 -15.80
N PHE A 90 -6.53 -1.76 -14.64
CA PHE A 90 -7.15 -1.32 -13.40
C PHE A 90 -7.83 0.06 -13.56
N LEU A 91 -7.11 1.03 -14.12
CA LEU A 91 -7.61 2.37 -14.43
C LEU A 91 -8.78 2.31 -15.42
N GLY A 92 -8.65 1.53 -16.50
CA GLY A 92 -9.68 1.42 -17.53
C GLY A 92 -11.02 0.90 -17.00
N LEU A 93 -11.00 -0.05 -16.06
CA LEU A 93 -12.20 -0.55 -15.39
C LEU A 93 -12.83 0.50 -14.47
N ILE A 94 -12.02 1.28 -13.73
CA ILE A 94 -12.52 2.39 -12.92
C ILE A 94 -13.16 3.47 -13.79
N ARG A 95 -12.52 3.88 -14.89
CA ARG A 95 -13.09 4.87 -15.83
C ARG A 95 -14.39 4.37 -16.46
N ARG A 96 -14.50 3.06 -16.72
CA ARG A 96 -15.75 2.45 -17.19
C ARG A 96 -16.86 2.55 -16.15
N LEU A 97 -16.56 2.30 -14.87
CA LEU A 97 -17.53 2.47 -13.78
C LEU A 97 -17.99 3.93 -13.66
N GLU A 98 -17.07 4.89 -13.70
CA GLU A 98 -17.38 6.31 -13.61
C GLU A 98 -18.20 6.86 -14.79
N GLY A 99 -18.05 6.24 -15.97
CA GLY A 99 -18.81 6.61 -17.17
C GLY A 99 -20.23 6.05 -17.23
N GLN A 100 -20.65 5.22 -16.27
CA GLN A 100 -22.00 4.65 -16.26
C GLN A 100 -23.05 5.69 -15.83
N PRO A 101 -24.27 5.64 -16.40
CA PRO A 101 -25.39 6.44 -15.90
C PRO A 101 -25.66 6.16 -14.43
N ALA A 102 -26.06 7.19 -13.67
CA ALA A 102 -26.29 7.08 -12.23
C ALA A 102 -27.29 5.97 -11.84
N GLU A 103 -28.29 5.69 -12.69
CA GLU A 103 -29.27 4.62 -12.46
C GLU A 103 -28.67 3.20 -12.58
N GLU A 104 -27.58 3.02 -13.32
CA GLU A 104 -26.88 1.73 -13.52
C GLU A 104 -25.66 1.56 -12.59
N ALA A 105 -24.98 2.67 -12.26
CA ALA A 105 -23.80 2.68 -11.39
C ALA A 105 -24.09 2.21 -9.95
N HIS A 106 -25.35 2.28 -9.50
CA HIS A 106 -25.78 1.87 -8.17
C HIS A 106 -25.77 0.36 -7.91
N TYR A 107 -25.64 -0.48 -8.95
CA TYR A 107 -25.80 -1.94 -8.80
C TYR A 107 -24.71 -2.78 -9.44
N ASN A 108 -23.69 -2.16 -10.02
CA ASN A 108 -22.69 -2.89 -10.79
C ASN A 108 -21.56 -3.46 -9.91
N LEU A 109 -21.94 -4.21 -8.88
CA LEU A 109 -21.01 -4.98 -8.03
C LEU A 109 -20.16 -5.94 -8.87
N ALA A 110 -20.63 -6.36 -10.05
CA ALA A 110 -19.82 -7.10 -11.02
C ALA A 110 -18.63 -6.28 -11.53
N THR A 111 -18.83 -5.00 -11.89
CA THR A 111 -17.73 -4.12 -12.30
C THR A 111 -16.80 -3.80 -11.13
N VAL A 112 -17.33 -3.55 -9.93
CA VAL A 112 -16.48 -3.35 -8.73
C VAL A 112 -15.65 -4.60 -8.44
N ASN A 113 -16.24 -5.79 -8.57
CA ASN A 113 -15.54 -7.06 -8.42
C ASN A 113 -14.43 -7.24 -9.47
N GLN A 114 -14.67 -6.89 -10.74
CA GLN A 114 -13.63 -6.86 -11.79
C GLN A 114 -12.51 -5.88 -11.46
N ILE A 115 -12.85 -4.70 -10.93
CA ILE A 115 -11.86 -3.72 -10.50
C ILE A 115 -10.99 -4.28 -9.37
N MET A 116 -11.57 -4.96 -8.39
CA MET A 116 -10.82 -5.61 -7.30
C MET A 116 -9.90 -6.73 -7.80
N MET A 117 -10.32 -7.48 -8.82
CA MET A 117 -9.45 -8.45 -9.49
C MET A 117 -8.27 -7.77 -10.19
N ALA A 118 -8.51 -6.69 -10.93
CA ALA A 118 -7.46 -5.95 -11.62
C ALA A 118 -6.48 -5.27 -10.64
N HIS A 119 -6.98 -4.73 -9.52
CA HIS A 119 -6.14 -4.24 -8.42
C HIS A 119 -5.19 -5.34 -7.91
N ALA A 120 -5.70 -6.55 -7.66
CA ALA A 120 -4.88 -7.66 -7.20
C ALA A 120 -3.83 -8.09 -8.25
N VAL A 121 -4.16 -8.05 -9.54
CA VAL A 121 -3.19 -8.29 -10.61
C VAL A 121 -2.09 -7.23 -10.62
N ALA A 122 -2.44 -5.95 -10.45
CA ALA A 122 -1.48 -4.85 -10.37
C ALA A 122 -0.57 -4.97 -9.13
N ASP A 123 -1.13 -5.29 -7.95
CA ASP A 123 -0.34 -5.51 -6.73
C ASP A 123 0.61 -6.70 -6.89
N LYS A 124 0.15 -7.81 -7.49
CA LYS A 124 0.98 -8.99 -7.74
C LYS A 124 2.14 -8.68 -8.71
N ALA A 125 1.88 -7.90 -9.76
CA ALA A 125 2.93 -7.47 -10.68
C ALA A 125 3.97 -6.60 -9.96
N ALA A 126 3.52 -5.68 -9.11
CA ALA A 126 4.42 -4.86 -8.29
C ALA A 126 5.18 -5.68 -7.25
N ALA A 127 4.56 -6.66 -6.60
CA ALA A 127 5.23 -7.58 -5.68
C ALA A 127 6.35 -8.37 -6.38
N ALA A 128 6.10 -8.86 -7.59
CA ALA A 128 7.12 -9.56 -8.38
C ALA A 128 8.29 -8.64 -8.79
N ALA A 129 8.02 -7.36 -9.05
CA ALA A 129 9.07 -6.37 -9.32
C ALA A 129 9.84 -5.95 -8.06
N TYR A 130 9.18 -6.00 -6.90
CA TYR A 130 9.73 -5.65 -5.59
C TYR A 130 10.70 -6.70 -5.05
N GLU A 131 10.35 -7.98 -5.14
CA GLU A 131 11.08 -9.10 -4.54
C GLU A 131 12.60 -9.12 -4.82
N PRO A 132 13.09 -9.01 -6.07
CA PRO A 132 14.53 -9.04 -6.34
C PRO A 132 15.27 -7.81 -5.80
N LEU A 133 14.59 -6.67 -5.62
CA LEU A 133 15.19 -5.45 -5.07
C LEU A 133 15.20 -5.47 -3.54
N ALA A 134 14.31 -6.25 -2.93
CA ALA A 134 14.28 -6.44 -1.48
C ALA A 134 15.46 -7.29 -0.99
N GLU A 135 16.00 -8.16 -1.86
CA GLU A 135 17.20 -8.94 -1.58
C GLU A 135 18.41 -8.02 -1.34
N GLY A 136 18.79 -7.85 -0.08
CA GLY A 136 19.93 -7.01 0.32
C GLY A 136 19.57 -5.57 0.71
N ALA A 137 18.28 -5.21 0.69
CA ALA A 137 17.82 -3.93 1.22
C ALA A 137 17.92 -3.90 2.77
N PRO A 138 18.08 -2.71 3.39
CA PRO A 138 18.15 -2.58 4.84
C PRO A 138 16.88 -3.11 5.53
N GLU A 139 17.05 -3.91 6.58
CA GLU A 139 15.96 -4.46 7.41
C GLU A 139 14.97 -3.37 7.85
N LYS A 140 15.48 -2.23 8.34
CA LYS A 140 14.68 -1.06 8.74
C LYS A 140 13.69 -0.61 7.66
N LEU A 141 14.11 -0.57 6.40
CA LEU A 141 13.27 -0.15 5.28
C LEU A 141 12.21 -1.22 4.97
N LEU A 142 12.63 -2.48 4.91
CA LEU A 142 11.75 -3.62 4.63
C LEU A 142 10.66 -3.77 5.71
N THR A 143 11.00 -3.60 6.99
CA THR A 143 10.04 -3.68 8.09
C THR A 143 9.01 -2.54 8.03
N LEU A 144 9.40 -1.33 7.63
CA LEU A 144 8.46 -0.22 7.41
C LEU A 144 7.51 -0.50 6.23
N HIS A 145 8.04 -0.95 5.10
CA HIS A 145 7.25 -1.31 3.92
C HIS A 145 6.21 -2.38 4.27
N GLN A 146 6.64 -3.46 4.92
CA GLN A 146 5.74 -4.56 5.26
C GLN A 146 4.67 -4.13 6.27
N GLN A 147 4.99 -3.25 7.23
CA GLN A 147 3.98 -2.73 8.15
C GLN A 147 2.94 -1.88 7.42
N SER A 148 3.37 -1.01 6.51
CA SER A 148 2.48 -0.18 5.71
C SER A 148 1.55 -1.04 4.84
N LEU A 149 2.09 -2.07 4.18
CA LEU A 149 1.30 -3.00 3.36
C LEU A 149 0.31 -3.83 4.18
N ASP A 150 0.71 -4.36 5.33
CA ASP A 150 -0.20 -5.15 6.17
C ASP A 150 -1.38 -4.31 6.68
N ILE A 151 -1.15 -3.02 7.02
CA ILE A 151 -2.21 -2.08 7.41
C ILE A 151 -3.15 -1.77 6.23
N ASN A 152 -2.60 -1.52 5.05
CA ASN A 152 -3.37 -1.32 3.83
C ASN A 152 -4.23 -2.54 3.48
N GLN A 153 -3.68 -3.75 3.62
CA GLN A 153 -4.38 -5.01 3.35
C GLN A 153 -5.52 -5.27 4.32
N ILE A 154 -5.31 -5.12 5.63
CA ILE A 154 -6.38 -5.32 6.62
C ILE A 154 -7.48 -4.27 6.46
N LEU A 155 -7.12 -3.04 6.09
CA LEU A 155 -8.09 -1.98 5.81
C LEU A 155 -8.93 -2.32 4.57
N LEU A 156 -8.31 -2.70 3.46
CA LEU A 156 -9.05 -3.06 2.25
C LEU A 156 -9.96 -4.28 2.49
N LEU A 157 -9.47 -5.27 3.25
CA LEU A 157 -10.28 -6.41 3.67
C LEU A 157 -11.47 -5.99 4.50
N TYR A 158 -11.28 -5.07 5.45
CA TYR A 158 -12.35 -4.52 6.26
C TYR A 158 -13.40 -3.81 5.41
N GLN A 159 -13.00 -3.00 4.43
CA GLN A 159 -13.95 -2.36 3.51
C GLN A 159 -14.69 -3.38 2.64
N ASN A 160 -13.99 -4.40 2.16
CA ASN A 160 -14.59 -5.45 1.33
C ASN A 160 -15.57 -6.33 2.11
N SER A 161 -15.37 -6.50 3.42
CA SER A 161 -16.17 -7.41 4.27
C SER A 161 -17.69 -7.12 4.30
N MET A 162 -18.10 -5.90 3.93
CA MET A 162 -19.51 -5.53 3.84
C MET A 162 -20.15 -5.82 2.48
N PHE A 163 -19.35 -6.17 1.48
CA PHE A 163 -19.82 -6.50 0.15
C PHE A 163 -19.94 -8.01 -0.02
N SER A 164 -21.15 -8.54 0.14
CA SER A 164 -21.39 -10.00 0.05
C SER A 164 -21.09 -10.64 -1.31
N SER A 165 -20.98 -9.84 -2.37
CA SER A 165 -20.78 -10.31 -3.75
C SER A 165 -19.42 -9.89 -4.35
N ILE A 166 -18.57 -9.21 -3.58
CA ILE A 166 -17.22 -8.85 -4.02
C ILE A 166 -16.25 -9.86 -3.40
N GLY A 167 -15.43 -10.48 -4.25
CA GLY A 167 -14.38 -11.40 -3.82
C GLY A 167 -13.20 -10.67 -3.22
N VAL A 168 -12.42 -11.39 -2.41
CA VAL A 168 -11.11 -10.94 -1.91
C VAL A 168 -10.04 -11.58 -2.81
N PHE A 169 -9.30 -10.75 -3.55
CA PHE A 169 -8.34 -11.23 -4.56
C PHE A 169 -6.87 -10.87 -4.25
N PHE A 170 -6.64 -9.98 -3.29
CA PHE A 170 -5.33 -9.41 -2.97
C PHE A 170 -4.61 -10.14 -1.82
N VAL A 171 -5.27 -11.11 -1.19
CA VAL A 171 -4.71 -11.99 -0.15
C VAL A 171 -5.35 -13.37 -0.24
N GLU A 172 -4.64 -14.39 0.26
CA GLU A 172 -5.21 -15.72 0.42
C GLU A 172 -6.31 -15.70 1.50
N THR A 173 -7.50 -16.16 1.14
CA THR A 173 -8.66 -16.19 2.04
C THR A 173 -8.68 -17.45 2.88
N ASN A 174 -8.70 -17.29 4.21
CA ASN A 174 -8.86 -18.39 5.15
C ASN A 174 -9.66 -17.94 6.38
N GLU A 175 -10.11 -18.91 7.19
CA GLU A 175 -10.74 -18.61 8.48
C GLU A 175 -9.72 -17.98 9.44
N GLY A 176 -10.13 -16.90 10.12
CA GLY A 176 -9.25 -16.18 11.05
C GLY A 176 -8.26 -15.22 10.38
N MET A 177 -8.42 -14.89 9.09
CA MET A 177 -7.49 -14.00 8.38
C MET A 177 -7.33 -12.60 9.01
N PHE A 178 -8.41 -12.04 9.59
CA PHE A 178 -8.34 -10.77 10.32
C PHE A 178 -7.44 -10.89 11.56
N ASP A 179 -7.56 -11.98 12.31
CA ASP A 179 -6.72 -12.24 13.49
C ASP A 179 -5.26 -12.43 13.09
N GLN A 180 -5.00 -13.17 12.01
CA GLN A 180 -3.65 -13.37 11.49
C GLN A 180 -3.00 -12.06 11.06
N MET A 181 -3.71 -11.22 10.27
CA MET A 181 -3.23 -9.90 9.89
C MET A 181 -2.98 -9.01 11.11
N ASN A 182 -3.91 -8.99 12.06
CA ASN A 182 -3.76 -8.22 13.29
C ASN A 182 -2.53 -8.65 14.11
N THR A 183 -2.26 -9.96 14.21
CA THR A 183 -1.08 -10.48 14.89
C THR A 183 0.18 -10.00 14.20
N ARG A 184 0.29 -10.12 12.87
CA ARG A 184 1.45 -9.61 12.12
C ARG A 184 1.69 -8.12 12.32
N ILE A 185 0.63 -7.31 12.25
CA ILE A 185 0.71 -5.85 12.47
C ILE A 185 1.20 -5.52 13.88
N THR A 186 0.71 -6.25 14.89
CA THR A 186 1.04 -6.01 16.30
C THR A 186 2.49 -6.44 16.60
N GLU A 187 2.91 -7.60 16.11
CA GLU A 187 4.27 -8.12 16.29
C GLU A 187 5.30 -7.21 15.60
N ARG A 188 5.03 -6.81 14.35
CA ARG A 188 5.95 -5.95 13.60
C ARG A 188 5.99 -4.53 14.13
N SER A 189 4.91 -4.03 14.73
CA SER A 189 4.99 -2.76 15.48
C SER A 189 5.98 -2.84 16.66
N ALA A 190 6.04 -3.97 17.36
CA ALA A 190 7.03 -4.19 18.41
C ALA A 190 8.46 -4.28 17.84
N GLU A 191 8.63 -4.89 16.68
CA GLU A 191 9.90 -4.93 15.95
C GLU A 191 10.36 -3.51 15.54
N LEU A 192 9.47 -2.70 14.97
CA LEU A 192 9.76 -1.32 14.58
C LEU A 192 10.27 -0.48 15.76
N ARG A 193 9.71 -0.66 16.97
CA ARG A 193 10.21 0.04 18.16
C ARG A 193 11.64 -0.36 18.52
N THR A 194 12.01 -1.60 18.27
CA THR A 194 13.39 -2.08 18.49
C THR A 194 14.34 -1.50 17.44
N LEU A 195 13.89 -1.42 16.18
CA LEU A 195 14.67 -0.90 15.06
C LEU A 195 14.82 0.62 15.07
N PHE A 196 13.86 1.35 15.62
CA PHE A 196 13.80 2.81 15.64
C PHE A 196 13.59 3.36 17.06
N PRO A 197 14.56 3.19 17.98
CA PRO A 197 14.43 3.65 19.36
C PRO A 197 14.19 5.16 19.45
N ASP A 198 14.79 5.95 18.55
CA ASP A 198 14.65 7.40 18.49
C ASP A 198 13.27 7.88 18.01
N MET A 199 12.46 6.98 17.42
CA MET A 199 11.11 7.28 16.89
C MET A 199 9.99 6.69 17.77
N THR A 200 10.30 6.34 19.02
CA THR A 200 9.36 5.68 19.94
C THR A 200 8.04 6.44 20.08
N GLU A 201 8.07 7.77 20.14
CA GLU A 201 6.84 8.58 20.26
C GLU A 201 5.95 8.44 19.01
N THR A 202 6.51 8.61 17.81
CA THR A 202 5.80 8.42 16.54
C THR A 202 5.19 7.04 16.46
N LEU A 203 5.96 5.99 16.75
CA LEU A 203 5.48 4.60 16.69
C LEU A 203 4.38 4.31 17.72
N ASN A 204 4.45 4.92 18.92
CA ASN A 204 3.38 4.81 19.91
C ASN A 204 2.09 5.48 19.43
N GLN A 205 2.17 6.60 18.70
CA GLN A 205 0.99 7.23 18.11
C GLN A 205 0.35 6.33 17.04
N LEU A 206 1.16 5.69 16.18
CA LEU A 206 0.65 4.73 15.20
C LEU A 206 -0.12 3.58 15.86
N ASP A 207 0.43 3.06 16.97
CA ASP A 207 -0.22 2.01 17.76
C ASP A 207 -1.52 2.46 18.40
N GLN A 208 -1.58 3.69 18.92
CA GLN A 208 -2.82 4.23 19.48
C GLN A 208 -3.92 4.31 18.42
N GLN A 209 -3.58 4.79 17.22
CA GLN A 209 -4.51 4.88 16.10
C GLN A 209 -4.99 3.49 15.65
N TYR A 210 -4.08 2.53 15.52
CA TYR A 210 -4.43 1.15 15.15
C TYR A 210 -5.29 0.48 16.23
N ASN A 211 -4.91 0.58 17.51
CA ASN A 211 -5.64 -0.02 18.62
C ASN A 211 -7.04 0.57 18.81
N PHE A 212 -7.25 1.83 18.42
CA PHE A 212 -8.57 2.44 18.41
C PHE A 212 -9.53 1.78 17.39
N ILE A 213 -9.01 1.37 16.23
CA ILE A 213 -9.78 0.74 15.16
C ILE A 213 -9.86 -0.78 15.30
N LYS A 214 -8.83 -1.41 15.89
CA LYS A 214 -8.69 -2.87 16.05
C LYS A 214 -9.97 -3.60 16.50
N PRO A 215 -10.70 -3.18 17.56
CA PRO A 215 -11.91 -3.89 17.97
C PRO A 215 -12.97 -4.01 16.88
N ARG A 216 -13.03 -3.03 15.96
CA ARG A 216 -13.96 -3.01 14.82
C ARG A 216 -13.47 -3.87 13.68
N LEU A 217 -12.16 -3.99 13.45
CA LEU A 217 -11.61 -4.92 12.46
C LEU A 217 -11.96 -6.37 12.85
N LEU A 218 -11.80 -6.71 14.13
CA LEU A 218 -12.05 -8.06 14.64
C LEU A 218 -13.56 -8.37 14.74
N ASN A 219 -14.40 -7.37 15.03
CA ASN A 219 -15.86 -7.50 15.09
C ASN A 219 -16.57 -6.77 13.93
N HIS A 220 -16.03 -6.91 12.72
CA HIS A 220 -16.42 -6.12 11.54
C HIS A 220 -17.90 -6.21 11.14
N ARG A 221 -18.62 -7.24 11.58
CA ARG A 221 -20.05 -7.45 11.26
C ARG A 221 -21.02 -6.61 12.10
N SER A 222 -20.60 -6.09 13.24
CA SER A 222 -21.50 -5.43 14.21
C SER A 222 -21.37 -3.91 14.22
N ASP A 223 -20.15 -3.37 14.06
CA ASP A 223 -19.84 -1.95 14.26
C ASP A 223 -18.98 -1.39 13.10
N TRP A 224 -19.48 -1.54 11.86
CA TRP A 224 -18.76 -1.08 10.68
C TRP A 224 -18.72 0.46 10.58
N VAL A 225 -17.51 1.02 10.48
CA VAL A 225 -17.25 2.47 10.38
C VAL A 225 -16.19 2.76 9.31
N PRO A 226 -16.56 2.69 8.02
CA PRO A 226 -15.63 2.66 6.90
C PRO A 226 -14.71 3.88 6.85
N THR A 227 -15.29 5.08 6.93
CA THR A 227 -14.57 6.35 6.85
C THR A 227 -13.63 6.57 8.04
N ILE A 228 -14.06 6.19 9.25
CA ILE A 228 -13.24 6.33 10.46
C ILE A 228 -12.06 5.36 10.42
N ALA A 229 -12.28 4.11 10.01
CA ALA A 229 -11.21 3.14 9.83
C ALA A 229 -10.20 3.60 8.77
N ALA A 230 -10.69 4.08 7.62
CA ALA A 230 -9.83 4.62 6.57
C ALA A 230 -9.01 5.82 7.06
N PHE A 231 -9.63 6.77 7.76
CA PHE A 231 -8.94 7.96 8.29
C PHE A 231 -7.72 7.60 9.16
N TYR A 232 -7.90 6.72 10.15
CA TYR A 232 -6.80 6.37 11.07
C TYR A 232 -5.77 5.45 10.42
N LEU A 233 -6.21 4.44 9.67
CA LEU A 233 -5.28 3.46 9.11
C LEU A 233 -4.47 4.03 7.93
N LEU A 234 -5.07 4.87 7.07
CA LEU A 234 -4.33 5.53 5.99
C LEU A 234 -3.38 6.62 6.51
N ARG A 235 -3.71 7.27 7.64
CA ARG A 235 -2.75 8.15 8.32
C ARG A 235 -1.53 7.38 8.82
N ASN A 236 -1.74 6.15 9.30
CA ASN A 236 -0.63 5.29 9.69
C ASN A 236 0.26 4.93 8.51
N THR A 237 -0.32 4.53 7.37
CA THR A 237 0.45 4.14 6.19
C THR A 237 1.20 5.34 5.60
N ASP A 238 0.60 6.53 5.54
CA ASP A 238 1.31 7.74 5.11
C ASP A 238 2.50 8.07 6.02
N THR A 239 2.35 7.91 7.33
CA THR A 239 3.46 8.13 8.26
C THR A 239 4.58 7.10 8.04
N LEU A 240 4.25 5.83 7.85
CA LEU A 240 5.22 4.76 7.57
C LEU A 240 5.93 4.96 6.22
N ASP A 241 5.20 5.39 5.20
CA ASP A 241 5.75 5.67 3.87
C ASP A 241 6.68 6.89 3.92
N ASN A 242 6.35 7.92 4.71
CA ASN A 242 7.24 9.06 4.99
C ASN A 242 8.54 8.61 5.69
N LEU A 243 8.46 7.79 6.73
CA LEU A 243 9.64 7.24 7.40
C LEU A 243 10.51 6.40 6.45
N SER A 244 9.87 5.66 5.54
CA SER A 244 10.57 4.84 4.52
C SER A 244 11.35 5.74 3.54
N ARG A 245 10.73 6.82 3.05
CA ARG A 245 11.40 7.86 2.24
C ARG A 245 12.60 8.46 2.96
N GLU A 246 12.49 8.72 4.26
CA GLU A 246 13.62 9.22 5.06
C GLU A 246 14.77 8.19 5.16
N GLN A 247 14.46 6.90 5.30
CA GLN A 247 15.49 5.86 5.29
C GLN A 247 16.25 5.82 3.96
N VAL A 248 15.55 5.91 2.82
CA VAL A 248 16.18 5.94 1.49
C VAL A 248 17.07 7.18 1.33
N ARG A 249 16.60 8.36 1.77
CA ARG A 249 17.38 9.60 1.73
C ARG A 249 18.63 9.54 2.60
N ASN A 250 18.53 8.95 3.79
CA ASN A 250 19.67 8.82 4.71
C ASN A 250 20.70 7.77 4.25
N ALA A 251 20.32 6.87 3.34
CA ALA A 251 21.20 5.90 2.70
C ALA A 251 21.93 6.46 1.46
N SER A 252 21.66 7.72 1.09
CA SER A 252 22.29 8.44 -0.04
C SER A 252 23.56 9.15 0.38
#